data_AF-A0A1I4Q5W2-F1
#
_entry.id   AF-A0A1I4Q5W2-F1
#
_cell.length_a   1.000
_cell.length_b   1.000
_cell.length_c   1.000
_cell.angle_alpha   90.00
_cell.angle_beta   90.00
_cell.angle_gamma   90.00
#
_symmetry.space_group_name_H-M   'P 1'
#
loop_
_entity.id
_entity.type
_entity.pdbx_description
1 polymer ?
#
loop_
_entity_poly.entity_id
_entity_poly.type
_entity_poly.pdbx_seq_one_letter_code
_entity_poly.pdbx_strand_id
1 'polypeptide(L)' 'MPTLDKTVILFLTGLLLFASPLVGWWSRPGLPWFTPYLLWGGLIGLGALAHLLQRRHDL' A
#
# COMPACT_ATOMS: atom_id res chain seq x y z
N MET A 1 11.08 -16.25 -4.40
CA MET A 1 11.43 -14.87 -4.00
C MET A 1 10.97 -14.70 -2.57
N PRO A 2 11.92 -14.63 -1.62
CA PRO A 2 11.65 -14.78 -0.21
C PRO A 2 10.67 -13.70 0.24
N THR A 3 9.82 -14.01 1.20
CA THR A 3 8.74 -13.17 1.74
C THR A 3 9.16 -11.71 2.01
N LEU A 4 10.45 -11.51 2.28
CA LEU A 4 11.11 -10.22 2.46
C LEU A 4 10.94 -9.26 1.26
N ASP A 5 11.00 -9.74 0.02
CA ASP A 5 10.86 -8.88 -1.17
C ASP A 5 9.48 -8.21 -1.22
N LYS A 6 8.43 -8.98 -0.90
CA LYS A 6 7.05 -8.48 -0.85
C LYS A 6 6.86 -7.47 0.27
N THR A 7 7.41 -7.75 1.46
CA THR A 7 7.35 -6.82 2.59
C THR A 7 8.08 -5.53 2.29
N VAL A 8 9.27 -5.60 1.67
CA VAL A 8 10.04 -4.43 1.24
C VAL A 8 9.28 -3.61 0.19
N ILE A 9 8.67 -4.26 -0.81
CA ILE A 9 7.85 -3.55 -1.80
C ILE A 9 6.65 -2.85 -1.14
N LEU A 10 5.95 -3.52 -0.22
CA LEU A 10 4.82 -2.93 0.50
C LEU A 10 5.27 -1.73 1.34
N PHE A 11 6.38 -1.88 2.04
CA PHE A 11 6.95 -0.82 2.87
C PHE A 11 7.37 0.39 2.03
N LEU A 12 8.11 0.17 0.92
CA LEU A 12 8.52 1.22 0.00
C LEU A 12 7.31 1.91 -0.65
N THR A 13 6.26 1.17 -0.96
CA THR A 13 5.00 1.73 -1.48
C THR A 13 4.33 2.64 -0.45
N GLY A 14 4.26 2.19 0.81
CA GLY A 14 3.76 3.02 1.91
C GLY A 14 4.62 4.27 2.11
N LEU A 15 5.94 4.14 2.09
CA LEU A 15 6.86 5.27 2.22
C LEU A 15 6.69 6.28 1.08
N LEU A 16 6.52 5.80 -0.16
CA LEU A 16 6.25 6.65 -1.31
C LEU A 16 4.89 7.35 -1.20
N LEU A 17 3.85 6.66 -0.72
CA LEU A 17 2.52 7.24 -0.59
C LEU A 17 2.43 8.29 0.52
N PHE A 18 3.10 8.05 1.66
CA PHE A 18 2.89 8.84 2.88
C PHE A 18 4.07 9.73 3.29
N ALA A 19 5.28 9.51 2.78
CA ALA A 19 6.48 10.24 3.17
C ALA A 19 7.24 10.84 1.98
N SER A 20 6.60 10.98 0.81
CA SER A 20 7.20 11.55 -0.39
C SER A 20 6.44 12.79 -0.89
N PRO A 21 6.96 13.51 -1.90
CA PRO A 21 6.24 14.61 -2.56
C PRO A 21 4.87 14.20 -3.14
N LEU A 22 4.60 12.90 -3.34
CA LEU A 22 3.26 12.41 -3.72
C LEU A 22 2.18 12.76 -2.69
N VAL A 23 2.55 13.01 -1.43
CA VAL A 23 1.62 13.50 -0.40
C VAL A 23 0.90 14.74 -0.90
N GLY A 24 1.64 15.66 -1.51
CA GLY A 24 1.09 16.90 -2.06
C GLY A 24 0.14 16.70 -3.24
N TRP A 25 -0.01 15.50 -3.82
CA TRP A 25 -1.01 15.21 -4.85
C TRP A 25 -2.35 14.78 -4.26
N TRP A 26 -2.35 13.89 -3.26
CA TRP A 26 -3.59 13.42 -2.63
C TRP A 26 -4.05 14.32 -1.46
N SER A 27 -3.14 15.12 -0.89
CA SER A 27 -3.44 16.11 0.15
C SER A 27 -3.85 17.47 -0.42
N ARG A 28 -4.11 17.57 -1.72
CA ARG A 28 -4.49 18.85 -2.34
C ARG A 28 -5.85 19.33 -1.85
N PRO A 29 -6.03 20.65 -1.70
CA PRO A 29 -7.35 21.23 -1.47
C PRO A 29 -8.31 20.82 -2.59
N GLY A 30 -9.49 20.31 -2.21
CA GLY A 30 -10.52 19.84 -3.15
C GLY A 30 -10.62 18.32 -3.29
N LEU A 31 -9.67 17.55 -2.74
CA LEU A 31 -9.85 16.11 -2.61
C LEU A 31 -10.66 15.75 -1.35
N PRO A 32 -11.41 14.63 -1.36
CA PRO A 32 -12.20 14.20 -0.21
C PRO A 32 -11.34 13.96 1.03
N TRP A 33 -11.88 14.28 2.21
CA TRP A 33 -11.20 14.09 3.51
C TRP A 33 -10.83 12.62 3.80
N PHE A 34 -11.51 11.67 3.15
CA PHE A 34 -11.28 10.24 3.35
C PHE A 34 -10.16 9.66 2.46
N THR A 35 -9.53 10.46 1.59
CA THR A 35 -8.45 10.01 0.70
C THR A 35 -7.27 9.34 1.40
N PRO A 36 -6.72 9.83 2.53
CA PRO A 36 -5.62 9.14 3.21
C PRO A 36 -6.06 7.74 3.69
N TYR A 37 -7.29 7.59 4.17
CA TYR A 37 -7.81 6.29 4.62
C TYR A 37 -8.02 5.33 3.45
N LEU A 38 -8.43 5.83 2.29
CA LEU A 38 -8.56 5.05 1.07
C LEU A 38 -7.20 4.50 0.60
N LEU A 39 -6.16 5.34 0.60
CA LEU A 39 -4.80 4.92 0.27
C LEU A 39 -4.25 3.91 1.28
N TRP A 40 -4.50 4.14 2.57
CA TRP A 40 -4.07 3.25 3.64
C TRP A 40 -4.78 1.90 3.56
N GLY A 41 -6.10 1.91 3.33
CA GLY A 41 -6.90 0.71 3.08
C GLY A 41 -6.44 -0.05 1.83
N GLY A 42 -6.09 0.66 0.76
CA GLY A 42 -5.49 0.06 -0.44
C GLY A 42 -4.17 -0.65 -0.15
N LEU A 43 -3.32 -0.06 0.68
CA LEU A 43 -2.04 -0.66 1.07
C LEU A 43 -2.23 -1.95 1.90
N ILE A 44 -3.15 -1.93 2.87
CA ILE A 44 -3.50 -3.15 3.61
C ILE A 44 -4.10 -4.21 2.68
N GLY A 45 -5.02 -3.80 1.80
CA GLY A 45 -5.67 -4.69 0.85
C GLY A 45 -4.67 -5.39 -0.06
N LEU A 46 -3.65 -4.66 -0.55
CA LEU A 46 -2.53 -5.22 -1.30
C LEU A 46 -1.75 -6.26 -0.50
N GLY A 47 -1.44 -5.97 0.77
CA GLY A 47 -0.79 -6.92 1.67
C GLY A 47 -1.62 -8.18 1.90
N ALA A 48 -2.91 -8.00 2.20
CA ALA A 48 -3.85 -9.10 2.43
C ALA A 48 -4.02 -9.97 1.17
N LEU A 49 -4.18 -9.34 0.00
CA LEU A 49 -4.27 -10.03 -1.28
C LEU A 49 -2.98 -10.80 -1.60
N ALA A 50 -1.81 -10.19 -1.38
CA ALA A 50 -0.52 -10.85 -1.58
C ALA A 50 -0.36 -12.07 -0.67
N HIS A 51 -0.82 -12.00 0.58
CA HIS A 51 -0.87 -13.13 1.52
C HIS A 51 -1.83 -14.23 1.07
N LEU A 52 -3.04 -13.87 0.61
CA LEU A 52 -4.04 -14.82 0.13
C LEU A 52 -3.57 -15.55 -1.13
N LEU A 53 -2.89 -14.84 -2.05
CA LEU A 53 -2.32 -15.42 -3.26
C LEU A 53 -1.15 -16.36 -2.94
N GLN A 54 -0.36 -16.07 -1.90
CA GLN A 54 0.72 -16.95 -1.44
C GLN A 54 0.19 -18.27 -0.89
N ARG A 55 -0.88 -18.23 -0.09
CA ARG A 55 -1.53 -19.46 0.42
C ARG A 55 -2.00 -20.41 -0.67
N ARG A 56 -2.29 -19.90 -1.88
CA ARG A 56 -2.70 -20.74 -3.02
C ARG A 56 -1.55 -21.47 -3.69
N HIS A 57 -0.31 -21.02 -3.50
CA HIS A 57 0.88 -21.66 -4.08
C HIS A 57 1.48 -22.75 -3.18
N ASP A 58 1.04 -22.84 -1.91
CA ASP A 58 1.51 -23.84 -0.93
C ASP A 58 0.56 -25.06 -0.82
N LEU A 59 -0.49 -25.17 -1.65
CA LEU A 59 -1.42 -26.31 -1.74
C LEU A 59 -1.23 -27.06 -3.06
#